data_AF-U3TTK0-F1
#
_entry.id   AF-U3TTK0-F1
#
_cell.length_a   1.000
_cell.length_b   1.000
_cell.length_c   1.000
_cell.angle_alpha   90.00
_cell.angle_beta   90.00
_cell.angle_gamma   90.00
#
_symmetry.space_group_name_H-M   'P 1'
#
loop_
_entity.id
_entity.type
_entity.pdbx_description
1 polymer ?
#
loop_
_entity_poly.entity_id
_entity_poly.type
_entity_poly.pdbx_seq_one_letter_code
_entity_poly.pdbx_strand_id
1 'polypeptide(L)'
;MLQLSVVHRLPQLYRWSLEHAGAIERQEAANGAHDGDLVALRLLSHDGHPAMEILQQLQETLAQIQVECKIAECEGQPCLLIQRGDESATNCCLKNQGVAIAETFDGH
;
A
#
# COMPACT_ATOMS: atom_id res chain seq x y z
N MET A 1 18.72 1.17 -2.88
CA MET A 1 18.43 0.52 -4.18
C MET A 1 17.17 -0.30 -3.98
N LEU A 2 16.06 0.07 -4.62
CA LEU A 2 14.75 -0.60 -4.49
C LEU A 2 14.61 -1.88 -5.35
N GLN A 3 15.63 -2.18 -6.17
CA GLN A 3 15.56 -3.05 -7.35
C GLN A 3 15.35 -4.56 -7.08
N LEU A 4 14.98 -4.96 -5.87
CA LEU A 4 14.68 -6.35 -5.45
C LEU A 4 13.55 -6.41 -4.41
N SER A 5 12.87 -5.29 -4.16
CA SER A 5 11.77 -5.23 -3.19
C SER A 5 10.51 -5.84 -3.81
N VAL A 6 9.85 -6.71 -3.05
CA VAL A 6 8.55 -7.29 -3.36
C VAL A 6 7.55 -6.64 -2.42
N VAL A 7 6.55 -5.98 -2.98
CA VAL A 7 5.37 -5.50 -2.24
C VAL A 7 4.19 -6.41 -2.56
N HIS A 8 3.31 -6.58 -1.58
CA HIS A 8 2.08 -7.31 -1.69
C HIS A 8 0.91 -6.37 -1.65
N ARG A 9 0.14 -6.34 -2.73
CA ARG A 9 -1.12 -5.61 -2.80
C ARG A 9 -2.18 -6.46 -2.11
N LEU A 10 -2.66 -5.98 -0.96
CA LEU A 10 -3.69 -6.68 -0.20
C LEU A 10 -5.00 -6.68 -1.01
N PRO A 11 -5.75 -7.80 -1.03
CA PRO A 11 -6.96 -7.90 -1.85
C PRO A 11 -8.09 -6.99 -1.33
N GLN A 12 -8.09 -6.71 -0.03
CA GLN A 12 -9.09 -5.91 0.65
C GLN A 12 -8.87 -4.41 0.41
N LEU A 13 -9.97 -3.66 0.42
CA LEU A 13 -9.94 -2.20 0.49
C LEU A 13 -9.95 -1.78 1.97
N TYR A 14 -9.37 -0.62 2.23
CA TYR A 14 -9.23 -0.07 3.57
C TYR A 14 -9.79 1.36 3.60
N ARG A 15 -10.08 1.85 4.80
CA ARG A 15 -10.40 3.25 5.05
C ARG A 15 -9.73 3.71 6.32
N TRP A 16 -9.57 5.02 6.47
CA TRP A 16 -9.13 5.59 7.75
C TRP A 16 -10.20 5.35 8.82
N SER A 17 -9.77 4.87 9.98
CA SER A 17 -10.63 4.73 11.14
C SER A 17 -11.09 6.08 11.63
N LEU A 18 -12.39 6.21 11.90
CA LEU A 18 -12.96 7.40 12.54
C LEU A 18 -12.65 7.44 14.03
N GLU A 19 -12.48 6.27 14.65
CA GLU A 19 -12.29 6.12 16.09
C GLU A 19 -10.83 6.29 16.53
N HIS A 20 -9.87 5.94 15.66
CA HIS A 20 -8.44 6.01 15.95
C HIS A 20 -7.71 6.78 14.85
N ALA A 21 -7.21 7.96 15.20
CA ALA A 21 -6.45 8.81 14.28
C ALA A 21 -5.18 8.07 13.78
N GLY A 22 -5.12 7.79 12.48
CA GLY A 22 -3.99 7.11 11.86
C GLY A 22 -4.09 5.58 11.85
N ALA A 23 -5.17 4.99 12.38
CA ALA A 23 -5.48 3.58 12.16
C ALA A 23 -6.29 3.40 10.86
N ILE A 24 -6.21 2.21 10.30
CA ILE A 24 -7.03 1.79 9.16
C ILE A 24 -7.90 0.62 9.52
N GLU A 25 -9.08 0.60 8.91
CA GLU A 25 -10.02 -0.50 9.02
C GLU A 25 -10.29 -1.10 7.65
N ARG A 26 -10.45 -2.41 7.63
CA ARG A 26 -10.84 -3.16 6.44
C ARG A 26 -12.26 -2.76 6.06
N GLN A 27 -12.46 -2.42 4.79
CA GLN A 27 -13.77 -2.15 4.24
C GLN A 27 -14.46 -3.46 3.92
N GLU A 28 -15.54 -3.75 4.65
CA GLU A 28 -16.43 -4.86 4.31
C GLU A 28 -17.16 -4.54 3.00
N ALA A 29 -17.17 -5.50 2.06
CA ALA A 29 -17.63 -5.36 0.68
C ALA A 29 -19.10 -4.90 0.50
N ALA A 30 -19.84 -4.72 1.59
CA ALA A 30 -21.24 -4.28 1.58
C ALA A 30 -21.42 -2.81 1.16
N ASN A 31 -20.40 -1.98 1.38
CA ASN A 31 -20.39 -0.60 0.89
C ASN A 31 -19.54 -0.54 -0.38
N GLY A 32 -20.20 -0.26 -1.51
CA GLY A 32 -19.57 -0.15 -2.83
C GLY A 32 -18.37 0.81 -2.84
N ALA A 33 -17.58 0.76 -3.91
CA ALA A 33 -16.33 1.51 -3.97
C ALA A 33 -16.59 3.02 -3.75
N HIS A 34 -15.95 3.59 -2.73
CA HIS A 34 -16.04 5.01 -2.38
C HIS A 34 -14.76 5.74 -2.82
N ASP A 35 -14.88 7.04 -3.05
CA ASP A 35 -13.77 7.91 -3.46
C ASP A 35 -12.61 7.93 -2.44
N GLY A 36 -12.91 7.63 -1.17
CA GLY A 36 -11.94 7.52 -0.08
C GLY A 36 -11.37 6.12 0.17
N ASP A 37 -11.60 5.16 -0.73
CA ASP A 37 -11.07 3.80 -0.56
C ASP A 37 -9.54 3.79 -0.71
N LEU A 38 -8.89 3.08 0.21
CA LEU A 38 -7.45 2.92 0.26
C LEU A 38 -7.06 1.50 -0.13
N VAL A 39 -5.94 1.38 -0.82
CA VAL A 39 -5.27 0.12 -1.09
C VAL A 39 -4.03 0.05 -0.20
N ALA A 40 -3.85 -1.09 0.46
CA ALA A 40 -2.69 -1.34 1.31
C ALA A 40 -1.65 -2.19 0.57
N LEU A 41 -0.42 -1.69 0.55
CA LEU A 41 0.76 -2.36 0.00
C LEU A 41 1.70 -2.75 1.15
N ARG A 42 1.87 -4.05 1.38
CA ARG A 42 2.75 -4.58 2.42
C ARG A 42 4.09 -5.00 1.83
N LEU A 43 5.21 -4.68 2.46
CA LEU A 43 6.50 -5.19 2.00
C LEU A 43 6.64 -6.68 2.39
N LEU A 44 7.04 -7.54 1.44
CA LEU A 44 7.32 -8.97 1.69
C LEU A 44 8.82 -9.29 1.74
N SER A 45 9.65 -8.53 1.02
CA SER A 45 11.07 -8.88 0.89
C SER A 45 11.93 -8.62 2.12
N HIS A 46 11.46 -7.80 3.06
CA HIS A 46 12.25 -7.39 4.23
C HIS A 46 11.35 -7.34 5.47
N ASP A 47 11.84 -7.88 6.58
CA ASP A 47 11.19 -7.82 7.89
C ASP A 47 11.95 -6.86 8.83
N GLY A 48 11.21 -6.14 9.67
CA GLY A 48 11.76 -5.25 10.70
C GLY A 48 12.24 -3.88 10.20
N HIS A 49 13.34 -3.38 10.78
CA HIS A 49 13.90 -2.04 10.49
C HIS A 49 14.14 -1.73 8.99
N PRO A 50 14.67 -2.65 8.15
CA PRO A 50 14.83 -2.38 6.73
C PRO A 50 13.49 -2.17 6.00
N ALA A 51 12.38 -2.69 6.52
CA ALA A 51 11.08 -2.53 5.88
C ALA A 51 10.58 -1.07 5.93
N MET A 52 10.75 -0.41 7.08
CA MET A 52 10.32 0.98 7.26
C MET A 52 11.12 1.96 6.39
N GLU A 53 12.43 1.74 6.24
CA GLU A 53 13.26 2.56 5.35
C GLU A 53 12.85 2.40 3.88
N ILE A 54 12.55 1.17 3.45
CA ILE A 54 12.06 0.91 2.09
C ILE A 54 10.69 1.56 1.89
N LEU A 55 9.75 1.44 2.84
CA LEU A 55 8.43 2.06 2.73
C LEU A 55 8.51 3.59 2.65
N GLN A 56 9.40 4.22 3.41
CA GLN A 56 9.67 5.66 3.31
C GLN A 56 10.24 6.03 1.94
N GLN A 57 11.20 5.25 1.43
CA GLN A 57 11.76 5.49 0.10
C GLN A 57 10.72 5.31 -1.02
N LEU A 58 9.80 4.35 -0.88
CA LEU A 58 8.66 4.19 -1.78
C LEU A 58 7.71 5.39 -1.68
N GLN A 59 7.42 5.86 -0.47
CA GLN A 59 6.61 7.06 -0.25
C GLN A 59 7.22 8.29 -0.94
N GLU A 60 8.52 8.53 -0.77
CA GLU A 60 9.22 9.63 -1.43
C GLU A 60 9.21 9.49 -2.96
N THR A 61 9.32 8.27 -3.48
CA THR A 61 9.24 8.00 -4.93
C THR A 61 7.84 8.32 -5.47
N LEU A 62 6.79 7.94 -4.75
CA LEU A 62 5.41 8.22 -5.14
C LEU A 62 5.06 9.71 -4.99
N ALA A 63 5.60 10.38 -3.97
CA ALA A 63 5.43 11.81 -3.79
C ALA A 63 6.00 12.63 -4.96
N GLN A 64 7.08 12.15 -5.60
CA GLN A 64 7.66 12.79 -6.80
C GLN A 64 6.71 12.78 -8.01
N ILE A 65 5.77 11.84 -8.07
CA ILE A 65 4.74 11.76 -9.12
C ILE A 65 3.37 12.24 -8.63
N GLN A 66 3.35 13.00 -7.52
CA GLN A 66 2.14 13.58 -6.92
C GLN A 66 1.12 12.54 -6.42
N VAL A 67 1.55 11.31 -6.18
CA VAL A 67 0.70 10.28 -5.57
C VAL A 67 0.80 10.40 -4.05
N GLU A 68 -0.32 10.73 -3.41
CA GLU A 68 -0.38 10.82 -1.95
C GLU A 68 -0.43 9.42 -1.34
N CYS A 69 0.52 9.14 -0.44
CA CYS A 69 0.61 7.86 0.22
C CYS A 69 1.05 8.00 1.68
N LYS A 70 0.52 7.15 2.55
CA LYS A 70 0.78 7.19 3.99
C LYS A 70 1.19 5.82 4.50
N ILE A 71 2.12 5.79 5.44
CA ILE A 71 2.51 4.55 6.11
C ILE A 71 1.64 4.40 7.35
N ALA A 72 0.97 3.26 7.49
CA ALA A 72 0.22 2.91 8.69
C ALA A 72 0.43 1.43 9.02
N GLU A 73 0.10 1.06 10.25
CA GLU A 73 0.11 -0.34 10.66
C GLU A 73 -1.15 -1.05 10.15
N CYS A 74 -0.95 -2.14 9.40
CA CYS A 74 -2.01 -3.05 8.99
C CYS A 74 -1.70 -4.42 9.60
N GLU A 75 -2.56 -4.90 10.48
CA GLU A 75 -2.44 -6.23 11.09
C GLU A 75 -1.10 -6.47 11.80
N GLY A 76 -0.55 -5.43 12.45
CA GLY A 76 0.73 -5.49 13.14
C GLY A 76 1.97 -5.35 12.25
N GLN A 77 1.79 -5.05 10.95
CA GLN A 77 2.89 -4.82 10.01
C GLN A 77 2.77 -3.44 9.33
N PRO A 78 3.89 -2.72 9.10
CA PRO A 78 3.85 -1.45 8.40
C PRO A 78 3.47 -1.67 6.92
N CYS A 79 2.48 -0.90 6.47
CA CYS A 79 1.96 -0.96 5.11
C CYS A 79 1.88 0.46 4.53
N LEU A 80 2.14 0.56 3.23
CA LEU A 80 1.95 1.79 2.47
C LEU A 80 0.51 1.84 1.96
N LEU A 81 -0.21 2.88 2.35
CA LEU A 81 -1.57 3.14 1.94
C LEU A 81 -1.57 4.16 0.83
N ILE A 82 -2.29 3.83 -0.24
CA ILE A 82 -2.49 4.68 -1.40
C ILE A 82 -3.99 4.81 -1.65
N GLN A 83 -4.41 5.90 -2.28
CA GLN A 83 -5.79 5.98 -2.75
C GLN A 83 -6.00 4.98 -3.88
N ARG A 84 -7.19 4.38 -3.92
CA ARG A 84 -7.56 3.44 -4.99
C ARG A 84 -7.47 4.07 -6.39
N GLY A 85 -7.76 5.37 -6.51
CA GLY A 85 -7.61 6.11 -7.77
C GLY A 85 -6.18 6.14 -8.30
N ASP A 86 -5.19 6.18 -7.39
CA ASP A 86 -3.77 6.25 -7.73
C ASP A 86 -3.11 4.88 -7.88
N GLU A 87 -3.84 3.77 -7.63
CA GLU A 87 -3.30 2.40 -7.67
C GLU A 87 -2.55 2.10 -8.97
N SER A 88 -3.09 2.55 -10.10
CA SER A 88 -2.47 2.34 -11.43
C SER A 88 -1.17 3.13 -11.58
N ALA A 89 -1.14 4.38 -11.11
CA ALA A 89 0.06 5.22 -11.14
C ALA A 89 1.14 4.68 -10.20
N THR A 90 0.75 4.24 -9.00
CA THR A 90 1.62 3.56 -8.06
C THR A 90 2.21 2.30 -8.68
N ASN A 91 1.39 1.41 -9.24
CA ASN A 91 1.86 0.15 -9.83
C ASN A 91 2.86 0.40 -10.97
N CYS A 92 2.56 1.37 -11.85
CA CYS A 92 3.48 1.80 -12.91
C CYS A 92 4.81 2.31 -12.36
N CYS A 93 4.76 3.21 -11.37
CA CYS A 93 5.95 3.77 -10.73
C CYS A 93 6.81 2.68 -10.09
N LEU A 94 6.21 1.81 -9.29
CA LEU A 94 6.88 0.70 -8.61
C LEU A 94 7.58 -0.23 -9.60
N LYS A 95 6.89 -0.61 -10.69
CA LYS A 95 7.48 -1.42 -11.76
C LYS A 95 8.66 -0.74 -12.42
N ASN A 96 8.58 0.56 -12.69
CA ASN A 96 9.70 1.34 -13.26
C ASN A 96 10.90 1.42 -12.32
N GLN A 97 10.68 1.36 -11.00
CA GLN A 97 11.75 1.29 -9.99
C GLN A 97 12.31 -0.13 -9.80
N GLY A 98 11.79 -1.14 -10.51
CA GLY A 98 12.19 -2.54 -10.36
C GLY A 98 11.60 -3.22 -9.13
N VAL A 99 10.52 -2.68 -8.55
CA VAL A 99 9.79 -3.29 -7.45
C VAL A 99 8.81 -4.31 -8.01
N ALA A 100 8.87 -5.54 -7.49
CA ALA A 100 7.92 -6.58 -7.83
C ALA A 100 6.63 -6.41 -7.01
N ILE A 101 5.48 -6.61 -7.65
CA ILE A 101 4.18 -6.50 -7.00
C ILE A 101 3.53 -7.88 -7.03
N ALA A 102 3.31 -8.44 -5.85
CA ALA A 102 2.55 -9.67 -5.64
C ALA A 102 1.10 -9.31 -5.34
N GLU A 103 0.17 -9.93 -6.03
CA GLU A 103 -1.27 -9.83 -5.73
C GLU A 103 -1.80 -11.25 -5.50
N THR A 104 -2.66 -11.41 -4.49
CA THR A 104 -3.34 -12.69 -4.26
C THR A 104 -4.62 -12.68 -5.08
N PHE A 105 -4.65 -13.53 -6.10
CA PHE A 105 -5.88 -13.87 -6.77
C PHE A 105 -6.59 -14.91 -5.90
N ASP A 106 -7.77 -14.59 -5.38
CA ASP A 106 -8.65 -15.61 -4.80
C ASP A 106 -9.11 -16.50 -5.97
N GLY A 107 -8.48 -17.66 -6.09
CA GLY A 107 -8.75 -18.62 -7.15
C GLY A 107 -10.16 -19.16 -6.99
N HIS A 108 -11.05 -18.85 -7.93
CA HIS A 108 -12.32 -19.53 -8.09
C HIS A 108 -12.12 -20.83 -8.89
#